data_AF-G8ZNS8-F1
#
_entry.id   AF-G8ZNS8-F1
#
_cell.length_a   1.000
_cell.length_b   1.000
_cell.length_c   1.000
_cell.angle_alpha   90.00
_cell.angle_beta   90.00
_cell.angle_gamma   90.00
#
_symmetry.space_group_name_H-M   'P 1'
#
loop_
_entity.id
_entity.type
_entity.pdbx_description
1 polymer ?
#
loop_
_entity_poly.entity_id
_entity_poly.type
_entity_poly.pdbx_seq_one_letter_code
_entity_poly.pdbx_strand_id
1 'polypeptide(L)'
;MSTVTLVSSDQDEITISREAASVSPTLKAMLEGPFVEKIGRIELPTIESRILQKVAEYLEYNLRYADADRDVEEVPEFEIPTEMALELLLAADYLNV
;
A
#
# COMPACT_ATOMS: atom_id res chain seq x y z
N MET A 1 -3.34 9.26 15.36
CA MET A 1 -3.12 8.74 14.00
C MET A 1 -2.67 7.31 14.15
N SER A 2 -3.49 6.34 13.73
CA SER A 2 -3.12 4.93 13.75
C SER A 2 -2.26 4.63 12.51
N THR A 3 -1.11 4.01 12.72
CA THR A 3 -0.22 3.53 11.65
C THR A 3 -0.31 2.01 11.57
N VAL A 4 0.05 1.47 10.41
CA VAL A 4 0.15 0.03 10.18
C VAL A 4 1.51 -0.29 9.60
N THR A 5 2.05 -1.44 9.98
CA THR A 5 3.35 -1.93 9.53
C THR A 5 3.14 -3.07 8.55
N LEU A 6 3.54 -2.86 7.30
CA LEU A 6 3.58 -3.89 6.27
C LEU A 6 4.97 -4.52 6.28
N VAL A 7 5.04 -5.85 6.23
CA VAL A 7 6.29 -6.60 6.29
C VAL A 7 6.46 -7.34 4.97
N SER A 8 7.58 -7.13 4.28
CA SER A 8 7.89 -7.79 3.01
C SER A 8 8.33 -9.24 3.19
N SER A 9 8.53 -9.95 2.07
CA SER A 9 9.14 -11.28 2.05
C SER A 9 10.53 -11.33 2.66
N ASP A 10 11.28 -10.23 2.55
CA ASP A 10 12.67 -10.12 3.03
C ASP A 10 12.77 -9.63 4.47
N GLN A 11 11.62 -9.53 5.16
CA GLN A 11 11.47 -9.02 6.53
C GLN A 11 11.73 -7.52 6.69
N ASP A 12 11.77 -6.75 5.61
CA ASP A 12 11.74 -5.28 5.69
C ASP A 12 10.37 -4.80 6.15
N GLU A 13 10.37 -3.79 7.01
CA GLU A 13 9.18 -3.22 7.62
C GLU A 13 8.91 -1.82 7.07
N ILE A 14 7.73 -1.63 6.51
CA ILE A 14 7.28 -0.37 5.92
C ILE A 14 6.05 0.10 6.67
N THR A 15 6.15 1.25 7.32
CA THR A 15 5.04 1.84 8.09
C THR A 15 4.29 2.86 7.24
N ILE A 16 2.98 2.70 7.12
CA ILE A 16 2.07 3.65 6.45
C ILE A 16 0.93 4.07 7.37
N SER A 17 0.21 5.12 6.98
CA SER A 17 -1.01 5.52 7.69
C SER A 17 -2.09 4.45 7.55
N ARG A 18 -2.93 4.26 8.59
CA ARG A 18 -4.08 3.34 8.48
C ARG A 18 -5.05 3.79 7.39
N GLU A 19 -5.11 5.09 7.11
CA GLU A 19 -5.93 5.67 6.05
C GLU A 19 -5.43 5.22 4.68
N ALA A 20 -4.11 5.30 4.42
CA ALA A 20 -3.55 4.82 3.16
C ALA A 20 -3.66 3.30 3.04
N ALA A 21 -3.45 2.56 4.13
CA ALA A 21 -3.67 1.12 4.12
C ALA A 21 -5.13 0.76 3.80
N SER A 22 -6.08 1.61 4.21
CA SER A 22 -7.51 1.40 3.96
C SER A 22 -7.92 1.69 2.51
N VAL A 23 -7.04 2.30 1.71
CA VAL A 23 -7.23 2.41 0.25
C VAL A 23 -7.31 1.01 -0.38
N SER A 24 -6.49 0.08 0.10
CA SER A 24 -6.55 -1.32 -0.30
C SER A 24 -7.70 -2.02 0.44
N PRO A 25 -8.72 -2.56 -0.27
CA PRO A 25 -9.78 -3.35 0.35
C PRO A 25 -9.21 -4.61 1.02
N THR A 26 -8.17 -5.21 0.44
CA THR A 26 -7.50 -6.38 1.00
C THR A 26 -6.84 -6.04 2.34
N LEU A 27 -6.01 -4.99 2.40
CA LEU A 27 -5.38 -4.57 3.65
C LEU A 27 -6.41 -4.11 4.67
N LYS A 28 -7.46 -3.41 4.24
CA LYS A 28 -8.57 -3.01 5.10
C LYS A 28 -9.24 -4.23 5.75
N ALA A 29 -9.60 -5.24 4.96
CA ALA A 29 -10.20 -6.47 5.47
C ALA A 29 -9.25 -7.23 6.41
N MET A 30 -7.95 -7.25 6.12
CA MET A 30 -6.93 -7.82 7.00
C MET A 30 -6.88 -7.06 8.33
N LEU A 31 -6.92 -5.73 8.31
CA LEU A 31 -6.89 -4.85 9.49
C LEU A 31 -8.18 -4.91 10.32
N GLU A 32 -9.32 -5.22 9.72
CA GLU A 32 -10.61 -5.43 10.39
C GLU A 32 -10.79 -6.89 10.86
N GLY A 33 -9.82 -7.75 10.54
CA GLY A 33 -9.81 -9.14 10.96
C GLY A 33 -9.48 -9.32 12.45
N PRO A 34 -9.99 -10.38 13.11
CA PRO A 34 -9.92 -10.57 14.57
C PRO A 34 -8.50 -10.75 15.14
N PHE A 35 -7.49 -10.98 14.29
CA PHE A 35 -6.11 -11.23 14.70
C PHE A 35 -5.17 -10.04 14.51
N VAL A 36 -5.46 -9.12 13.57
CA VAL A 36 -4.53 -8.05 13.17
C VAL A 36 -4.80 -6.74 13.91
N GLU A 37 -6.05 -6.50 14.34
CA GLU A 37 -6.44 -5.28 15.08
C GLU A 37 -5.60 -4.97 16.32
N LYS A 38 -4.97 -6.00 16.94
CA LYS A 38 -4.15 -5.80 18.15
C LYS A 38 -2.73 -5.29 17.91
N ILE A 39 -2.18 -5.50 16.71
CA ILE A 39 -0.75 -5.27 16.44
C ILE A 39 -0.55 -4.21 15.35
N GLY A 40 -1.52 -4.08 14.43
CA GLY A 40 -1.37 -3.19 13.27
C GLY A 40 -0.22 -3.62 12.37
N ARG A 41 0.06 -4.93 12.30
CA ARG A 41 1.14 -5.53 11.51
C ARG A 41 0.57 -6.52 10.51
N ILE A 42 0.96 -6.39 9.24
CA ILE A 42 0.52 -7.26 8.14
C ILE A 42 1.77 -7.84 7.47
N GLU A 43 1.82 -9.16 7.38
CA GLU A 43 2.93 -9.86 6.74
C GLU A 43 2.55 -10.22 5.30
N LEU A 44 3.40 -9.84 4.35
CA LEU A 44 3.23 -10.02 2.91
C LEU A 44 4.41 -10.86 2.38
N PRO A 45 4.42 -12.18 2.66
CA PRO A 45 5.58 -13.05 2.39
C PRO A 45 5.87 -13.27 0.90
N THR A 46 4.99 -12.80 0.02
CA THR A 46 5.10 -12.94 -1.44
C THR A 46 5.52 -11.64 -2.13
N ILE A 47 5.65 -10.54 -1.39
CA ILE A 47 5.96 -9.22 -1.94
C ILE A 47 7.35 -8.80 -1.44
N GLU A 48 8.28 -8.64 -2.38
CA GLU A 48 9.62 -8.16 -2.08
C GLU A 48 9.61 -6.72 -1.58
N SER A 49 10.63 -6.36 -0.82
CA SER A 49 10.75 -5.05 -0.14
C SER A 49 10.66 -3.87 -1.12
N ARG A 50 11.31 -3.98 -2.27
CA ARG A 50 11.28 -2.95 -3.33
C ARG A 50 9.86 -2.73 -3.89
N ILE A 51 9.09 -3.81 -4.05
CA ILE A 51 7.73 -3.76 -4.58
C ILE A 51 6.81 -3.17 -3.51
N LEU A 52 6.97 -3.61 -2.26
CA LEU A 52 6.18 -3.13 -1.14
C LEU A 52 6.38 -1.63 -0.87
N GLN A 53 7.61 -1.12 -1.03
CA GLN A 53 7.88 0.33 -0.96
C GLN A 53 7.10 1.11 -2.01
N LYS A 54 7.10 0.64 -3.25
CA LYS A 54 6.40 1.33 -4.34
C LYS A 54 4.88 1.23 -4.21
N VAL A 55 4.37 0.11 -3.71
CA VAL A 55 2.96 -0.04 -3.32
C VAL A 55 2.60 0.94 -2.20
N ALA A 56 3.41 1.03 -1.14
CA ALA A 56 3.18 1.96 -0.04
C ALA A 56 3.13 3.42 -0.52
N GLU A 57 4.05 3.80 -1.42
CA GLU A 57 4.06 5.10 -2.08
C GLU A 57 2.76 5.32 -2.89
N TYR A 58 2.31 4.31 -3.63
CA TYR A 58 1.07 4.36 -4.40
C TYR A 58 -0.17 4.50 -3.49
N LEU A 59 -0.23 3.81 -2.35
CA LEU A 59 -1.35 3.91 -1.41
C LEU A 59 -1.49 5.33 -0.83
N GLU A 60 -0.36 5.94 -0.46
CA GLU A 60 -0.33 7.33 0.05
C GLU A 60 -0.62 8.33 -1.07
N TYR A 61 -0.10 8.10 -2.27
CA TYR A 61 -0.42 8.87 -3.47
C TYR A 61 -1.93 8.81 -3.75
N ASN A 62 -2.51 7.61 -3.80
CA ASN A 62 -3.93 7.44 -4.06
C ASN A 62 -4.77 8.07 -2.96
N LEU A 63 -4.41 7.93 -1.68
CA LEU A 63 -5.09 8.63 -0.59
C LEU A 63 -5.07 10.15 -0.78
N ARG A 64 -3.90 10.71 -1.14
CA ARG A 64 -3.70 12.16 -1.29
C ARG A 64 -4.48 12.74 -2.48
N TYR A 65 -4.64 11.97 -3.55
CA TYR A 65 -5.29 12.42 -4.79
C TYR A 65 -6.68 11.81 -5.03
N ALA A 66 -7.18 10.91 -4.17
CA ALA A 66 -8.50 10.28 -4.30
C ALA A 66 -9.64 11.30 -4.17
N ASP A 67 -9.51 12.26 -3.26
CA ASP A 67 -10.46 13.35 -3.03
C ASP A 67 -10.03 14.66 -3.73
N ALA A 68 -9.11 14.59 -4.70
CA ALA A 68 -8.77 15.72 -5.55
C ALA A 68 -9.91 15.99 -6.53
N ASP A 69 -11.07 16.40 -6.01
CA ASP A 69 -12.14 17.01 -6.78
C ASP A 69 -11.58 18.34 -7.31
N ARG A 70 -11.20 18.34 -8.59
CA ARG A 70 -11.22 19.48 -9.52
C ARG A 70 -10.27 20.67 -9.32
N ASP A 71 -9.56 20.80 -8.20
CA ASP A 71 -8.71 21.97 -7.91
C ASP A 71 -7.21 21.66 -7.73
N VAL A 72 -6.75 20.42 -7.98
CA VAL A 72 -5.32 20.10 -8.03
C VAL A 72 -4.87 20.17 -9.49
N GLU A 73 -4.36 21.33 -9.90
CA GLU A 73 -3.96 21.57 -11.31
C GLU A 73 -2.86 20.63 -11.81
N GLU A 74 -2.12 19.91 -10.94
CA GLU A 74 -1.04 19.02 -11.36
C GLU A 74 -0.95 17.78 -10.45
N VAL A 75 -1.70 16.73 -10.79
CA VAL A 75 -1.46 15.38 -10.24
C VAL A 75 -0.15 14.87 -10.84
N PRO A 76 0.91 14.63 -10.03
CA PRO A 76 2.22 14.25 -10.56
C PRO A 76 2.16 12.83 -11.14
N GLU A 77 2.91 12.60 -12.22
CA GLU A 77 2.99 11.27 -12.82
C GLU A 77 3.64 10.28 -11.84
N PHE A 78 2.97 9.15 -11.59
CA PHE A 78 3.52 8.08 -10.78
C PHE A 78 4.39 7.17 -11.66
N GLU A 79 5.68 7.48 -11.70
CA GLU A 79 6.63 6.72 -12.51
C GLU A 79 6.84 5.31 -11.95
N ILE A 80 6.60 4.29 -12.78
CA ILE A 80 6.86 2.88 -12.46
C ILE A 80 8.03 2.37 -13.32
N PRO A 81 9.14 1.94 -12.69
CA PRO A 81 10.23 1.31 -13.43
C PRO A 81 9.76 0.05 -14.16
N THR A 82 10.14 -0.09 -15.44
CA THR A 82 9.72 -1.23 -16.27
C THR A 82 10.14 -2.57 -15.69
N GLU A 83 11.29 -2.60 -15.00
CA GLU A 83 11.82 -3.80 -14.34
C GLU A 83 10.94 -4.31 -13.18
N MET A 84 10.12 -3.44 -12.58
CA MET A 84 9.23 -3.78 -11.45
C MET A 84 7.78 -3.98 -11.88
N ALA A 85 7.43 -3.68 -13.14
CA ALA A 85 6.04 -3.58 -13.60
C ALA A 85 5.25 -4.88 -13.43
N LEU A 86 5.86 -6.04 -13.70
CA LEU A 86 5.18 -7.34 -13.58
C LEU A 86 4.89 -7.70 -12.12
N GLU A 87 5.87 -7.50 -11.24
CA GLU A 87 5.73 -7.80 -9.82
C GLU A 87 4.78 -6.83 -9.13
N LEU A 88 4.83 -5.55 -9.52
CA LEU A 88 3.86 -4.55 -9.08
C LEU A 88 2.45 -4.86 -9.55
N LEU A 89 2.26 -5.37 -10.77
CA LEU A 89 0.95 -5.79 -11.24
C LEU A 89 0.38 -6.92 -10.38
N LEU A 90 1.19 -7.92 -10.04
CA LEU A 90 0.77 -9.01 -9.16
C LEU A 90 0.45 -8.53 -7.74
N ALA A 91 1.27 -7.61 -7.21
CA ALA A 91 1.02 -7.00 -5.90
C ALA A 91 -0.25 -6.13 -5.91
N ALA A 92 -0.48 -5.35 -6.96
CA ALA A 92 -1.67 -4.52 -7.13
C ALA A 92 -2.95 -5.38 -7.22
N ASP A 93 -2.92 -6.48 -7.99
CA ASP A 93 -4.03 -7.44 -8.07
C ASP A 93 -4.31 -8.08 -6.71
N TYR A 94 -3.27 -8.52 -5.99
CA TYR A 94 -3.42 -9.09 -4.64
C TYR A 94 -4.00 -8.10 -3.63
N LEU A 95 -3.52 -6.85 -3.66
CA LEU A 95 -3.95 -5.78 -2.77
C LEU A 95 -5.25 -5.11 -3.25
N ASN A 96 -5.72 -5.44 -4.44
CA ASN A 96 -6.91 -4.91 -5.08
C ASN A 96 -6.91 -3.37 -5.16
N VAL A 97 -5.84 -2.81 -5.72
CA VAL A 97 -5.59 -1.36 -5.88
C VAL A 97 -5.10 -0.97 -7.26
#